data_AF-A0A537KBZ2-F1
#
_entry.id   AF-A0A537KBZ2-F1
#
_cell.length_a   1.000
_cell.length_b   1.000
_cell.length_c   1.000
_cell.angle_alpha   90.00
_cell.angle_beta   90.00
_cell.angle_gamma   90.00
#
_symmetry.space_group_name_H-M   'P 1'
#
loop_
_entity.id
_entity.type
_entity.pdbx_description
1 polymer ?
#
loop_
_entity_poly.entity_id
_entity_poly.type
_entity_poly.pdbx_seq_one_letter_code
_entity_poly.pdbx_strand_id
1 'polypeptide(L)'
;MKSIEEDTEMDFQDLRNLLRKKDSYALFLLASKSYISDNYVYGSLHRNTFEKLFAMLVNLLVSVKNEDDQWIWTYNQDYFGAARLNQLIYWANHYSDYKWDEVEGRFVNQKESVAKKPAEVDLLTAMHSEDDSVAIKAFVKMTHYDTSKDDDAPILDFKDEMNDALPIFQDRFLQVLSRYTAYCSQNKLSLELRGRTKFWFDQLAKGDLPFKQRYQLENEVIDRARVDEISALEYWFLVSEENWDLTFSAGRIIDKFYSFHWNEIIHDTAQLKHYLKKAALFDRLGIIGNCNKYMKKFQFIDDRARANLSLIGSTAKDRDLANNVTIARKGVKIIYEPITRKIWDANRDTLVTDLSKQYKKFVKKPHEDYENPLHELTALINYSQIADFISLVRKEKRFDEVYDFLEGDFGIPVDVEDSIQVEEFLVLYKKLSHENLCRHYLHHLGINYKKPDGSLDYQAIYEMLEFDIVDALSGGGGGHRETGVYLLIKLLEFKFKTTLGFPKKLCNGEGIYGCSSDDRAREWINYLLTKKLAKPFTGMPLSISPLGR
;
A
#
# COMPACT_ATOMS: atom_id res chain seq x y z
N MET A 1 -16.60 -18.76 29.89
CA MET A 1 -17.59 -19.66 30.55
C MET A 1 -18.91 -18.99 30.94
N LYS A 2 -19.02 -17.65 31.02
CA LYS A 2 -20.25 -16.94 31.45
C LYS A 2 -21.27 -16.62 30.34
N SER A 3 -21.04 -17.01 29.08
CA SER A 3 -21.90 -16.61 27.94
C SER A 3 -22.66 -17.78 27.29
N ILE A 4 -22.85 -18.90 27.99
CA ILE A 4 -23.51 -20.12 27.49
C ILE A 4 -24.69 -20.44 28.42
N GLU A 5 -25.61 -19.49 28.64
CA GLU A 5 -26.62 -19.62 29.70
C GLU A 5 -28.09 -19.67 29.25
N GLU A 6 -28.47 -19.35 28.01
CA GLU A 6 -29.91 -19.07 27.77
C GLU A 6 -30.67 -19.89 26.71
N ASP A 7 -30.14 -20.99 26.17
CA ASP A 7 -31.03 -21.99 25.53
C ASP A 7 -30.38 -23.38 25.51
N THR A 8 -31.06 -24.38 26.11
CA THR A 8 -30.64 -25.80 26.38
C THR A 8 -29.92 -26.10 27.72
N GLU A 9 -30.53 -25.72 28.85
CA GLU A 9 -29.97 -25.96 30.21
C GLU A 9 -29.70 -27.43 30.58
N MET A 10 -30.42 -28.41 30.05
CA MET A 10 -30.31 -29.81 30.51
C MET A 10 -29.09 -30.55 29.92
N ASP A 11 -28.53 -30.08 28.81
CA ASP A 11 -27.61 -30.86 27.96
C ASP A 11 -26.12 -30.43 28.12
N PHE A 12 -25.90 -29.17 28.51
CA PHE A 12 -24.55 -28.69 28.87
C PHE A 12 -24.11 -29.08 30.27
N GLN A 13 -25.04 -29.45 31.14
CA GLN A 13 -24.72 -29.84 32.51
C GLN A 13 -23.92 -31.15 32.54
N ASP A 14 -24.24 -32.10 31.68
CA ASP A 14 -23.50 -33.36 31.55
C ASP A 14 -22.09 -33.13 31.00
N LEU A 15 -21.94 -32.29 29.97
CA LEU A 15 -20.63 -31.89 29.47
C LEU A 15 -19.80 -31.20 30.55
N ARG A 16 -20.38 -30.24 31.29
CA ARG A 16 -19.70 -29.56 32.41
C ARG A 16 -19.29 -30.55 33.50
N ASN A 17 -20.15 -31.52 33.82
CA ASN A 17 -19.85 -32.54 34.82
C ASN A 17 -18.71 -33.46 34.38
N LEU A 18 -18.70 -33.90 33.12
CA LEU A 18 -17.62 -34.71 32.56
C LEU A 18 -16.30 -33.94 32.52
N LEU A 19 -16.32 -32.67 32.11
CA LEU A 19 -15.13 -31.80 32.13
C LEU A 19 -14.59 -31.59 33.56
N ARG A 20 -15.47 -31.37 34.55
CA ARG A 20 -15.05 -31.29 35.97
C ARG A 20 -14.46 -32.59 36.48
N LYS A 21 -15.00 -33.72 36.04
CA LYS A 21 -14.49 -35.07 36.35
C LYS A 21 -13.26 -35.45 35.52
N LYS A 22 -12.85 -34.60 34.57
CA LYS A 22 -11.72 -34.84 33.66
C LYS A 22 -11.91 -36.15 32.89
N ASP A 23 -13.16 -36.45 32.53
CA ASP A 23 -13.56 -37.64 31.79
C ASP A 23 -13.46 -37.36 30.28
N SER A 24 -12.69 -38.17 29.56
CA SER A 24 -12.46 -37.98 28.12
C SER A 24 -13.70 -38.21 27.28
N TYR A 25 -14.75 -38.83 27.82
CA TYR A 25 -16.06 -38.88 27.17
C TYR A 25 -16.64 -37.48 26.91
N ALA A 26 -16.18 -36.45 27.64
CA ALA A 26 -16.48 -35.06 27.34
C ALA A 26 -16.09 -34.66 25.90
N LEU A 27 -14.99 -35.20 25.35
CA LEU A 27 -14.53 -34.89 23.99
C LEU A 27 -15.52 -35.41 22.94
N PHE A 28 -16.01 -36.64 23.09
CA PHE A 28 -17.04 -37.18 22.20
C PHE A 28 -18.36 -36.40 22.31
N LEU A 29 -18.77 -36.06 23.54
CA LEU A 29 -19.99 -35.30 23.75
C LEU A 29 -19.87 -33.89 23.13
N LEU A 30 -18.69 -33.26 23.24
CA LEU A 30 -18.38 -31.97 22.60
C LEU A 30 -18.49 -32.05 21.07
N ALA A 31 -17.93 -33.09 20.44
CA ALA A 31 -18.05 -33.33 18.99
C ALA A 31 -19.50 -33.55 18.58
N SER A 32 -20.25 -34.32 19.38
CA SER A 32 -21.66 -34.60 19.14
C SER A 32 -22.51 -33.34 19.18
N LYS A 33 -22.23 -32.44 20.14
CA LYS A 33 -22.92 -31.14 20.23
C LYS A 33 -22.59 -30.25 19.06
N SER A 34 -21.31 -30.16 18.67
CA SER A 34 -20.92 -29.38 17.50
C SER A 34 -21.59 -29.88 16.22
N TYR A 35 -21.76 -31.19 16.06
CA TYR A 35 -22.46 -31.78 14.91
C TYR A 35 -23.97 -31.46 14.91
N ILE A 36 -24.61 -31.50 16.08
CA ILE A 36 -26.06 -31.25 16.22
C ILE A 36 -26.38 -29.75 16.09
N SER A 37 -25.59 -28.86 16.70
CA SER A 37 -25.83 -27.41 16.70
C SER A 37 -25.81 -26.82 15.29
N ASP A 38 -25.04 -27.41 14.37
CA ASP A 38 -24.92 -26.94 12.99
C ASP A 38 -26.03 -27.43 12.05
N ASN A 39 -26.83 -28.42 12.47
CA ASN A 39 -28.04 -28.84 11.72
C ASN A 39 -29.24 -27.91 11.95
N TYR A 40 -29.14 -26.95 12.87
CA TYR A 40 -30.13 -25.90 13.06
C TYR A 40 -29.69 -24.63 12.33
N VAL A 41 -30.56 -24.13 11.45
CA VAL A 41 -30.36 -22.99 10.53
C VAL A 41 -30.04 -21.65 11.24
N TYR A 42 -30.01 -21.60 12.57
CA TYR A 42 -29.84 -20.38 13.35
C TYR A 42 -28.57 -20.42 14.22
N GLY A 43 -27.54 -19.67 13.81
CA GLY A 43 -26.54 -19.11 14.72
C GLY A 43 -25.07 -19.40 14.41
N SER A 44 -24.42 -18.52 13.63
CA SER A 44 -22.96 -18.44 13.47
C SER A 44 -22.20 -18.21 14.80
N LEU A 45 -22.89 -17.73 15.85
CA LEU A 45 -22.32 -17.40 17.16
C LEU A 45 -21.89 -18.64 17.99
N HIS A 46 -22.47 -19.81 17.76
CA HIS A 46 -22.12 -21.02 18.53
C HIS A 46 -20.97 -21.82 17.91
N ARG A 47 -20.68 -21.65 16.61
CA ARG A 47 -19.67 -22.40 15.85
C ARG A 47 -18.27 -22.24 16.44
N ASN A 48 -17.85 -20.99 16.66
CA ASN A 48 -16.51 -20.66 17.18
C ASN A 48 -16.32 -21.11 18.64
N THR A 49 -17.40 -21.40 19.38
CA THR A 49 -17.31 -21.73 20.81
C THR A 49 -16.84 -23.17 21.01
N PHE A 50 -17.34 -24.12 20.21
CA PHE A 50 -16.98 -25.54 20.33
C PHE A 50 -15.57 -25.82 19.80
N GLU A 51 -15.18 -25.23 18.68
CA GLU A 51 -13.81 -25.34 18.13
C GLU A 51 -12.77 -24.78 19.11
N LYS A 52 -13.02 -23.59 19.69
CA LYS A 52 -12.14 -23.01 20.71
C LYS A 52 -12.05 -23.89 21.95
N LEU A 53 -13.17 -24.47 22.39
CA LEU A 53 -13.18 -25.37 23.55
C LEU A 53 -12.43 -26.67 23.27
N PHE A 54 -12.53 -27.24 22.06
CA PHE A 54 -11.71 -28.38 21.63
C PHE A 54 -10.22 -28.02 21.65
N ALA A 55 -9.85 -26.91 21.02
CA ALA A 55 -8.46 -26.45 20.98
C ALA A 55 -7.87 -26.27 22.39
N MET A 56 -8.65 -25.73 23.32
CA MET A 56 -8.24 -25.61 24.73
C MET A 56 -8.09 -26.97 25.43
N LEU A 57 -8.99 -27.92 25.16
CA LEU A 57 -9.04 -29.19 25.88
C LEU A 57 -8.08 -30.26 25.37
N VAL A 58 -7.66 -30.22 24.10
CA VAL A 58 -6.75 -31.22 23.52
C VAL A 58 -5.49 -30.62 22.89
N ASN A 59 -5.47 -29.31 22.61
CA ASN A 59 -4.38 -28.62 21.92
C ASN A 59 -3.87 -29.36 20.67
N LEU A 60 -4.82 -29.84 19.89
CA LEU A 60 -4.63 -30.69 18.72
C LEU A 60 -5.63 -30.27 17.66
N LEU A 61 -5.17 -30.25 16.40
CA LEU A 61 -6.05 -30.13 15.24
C LEU A 61 -6.19 -31.53 14.62
N VAL A 62 -7.44 -31.97 14.43
CA VAL A 62 -7.75 -33.26 13.80
C VAL A 62 -8.18 -32.97 12.37
N SER A 63 -7.35 -33.33 11.39
CA SER A 63 -7.73 -33.27 9.98
C SER A 63 -8.66 -34.43 9.62
N VAL A 64 -9.70 -34.16 8.84
CA VAL A 64 -10.59 -35.17 8.28
C VAL A 64 -10.89 -34.86 6.83
N LYS A 65 -11.36 -35.86 6.08
CA LYS A 65 -11.76 -35.67 4.68
C LYS A 65 -13.12 -35.01 4.56
N ASN A 66 -13.26 -34.05 3.65
CA ASN A 66 -14.55 -33.51 3.23
C ASN A 66 -15.17 -34.37 2.11
N GLU A 67 -16.24 -33.90 1.49
CA GLU A 67 -16.93 -34.60 0.40
C GLU A 67 -16.13 -34.72 -0.90
N ASP A 68 -15.20 -33.79 -1.14
CA ASP A 68 -14.30 -33.76 -2.29
C ASP A 68 -13.02 -34.59 -2.06
N ASP A 69 -13.00 -35.40 -1.00
CA ASP A 69 -11.85 -36.20 -0.56
C ASP A 69 -10.61 -35.38 -0.14
N GLN A 70 -10.78 -34.08 0.11
CA GLN A 70 -9.73 -33.17 0.57
C GLN A 70 -9.60 -33.19 2.09
N TRP A 71 -8.36 -33.15 2.59
CA TRP A 71 -8.09 -33.01 4.02
C TRP A 71 -8.34 -31.58 4.48
N ILE A 72 -9.25 -31.40 5.43
CA ILE A 72 -9.52 -30.11 6.06
C ILE A 72 -9.27 -30.19 7.56
N TRP A 73 -8.79 -29.09 8.15
CA TRP A 73 -8.40 -28.99 9.57
C TRP A 73 -9.48 -28.32 10.43
N THR A 74 -10.37 -27.56 9.80
CA THR A 74 -11.51 -26.89 10.43
C THR A 74 -12.78 -27.24 9.65
N TYR A 75 -13.85 -27.62 10.35
CA TYR A 75 -15.11 -28.06 9.72
C TYR A 75 -16.12 -26.93 9.54
N ASN A 76 -15.81 -25.74 10.06
CA ASN A 76 -16.51 -24.49 9.81
C ASN A 76 -16.60 -24.11 8.31
N GLN A 77 -15.79 -24.73 7.44
CA GLN A 77 -15.78 -24.51 5.99
C GLN A 77 -16.54 -25.57 5.18
N ASP A 78 -16.94 -26.68 5.80
CA ASP A 78 -17.63 -27.77 5.10
C ASP A 78 -19.13 -27.47 5.00
N TYR A 79 -19.59 -26.93 3.88
CA TYR A 79 -21.00 -26.60 3.70
C TYR A 79 -21.92 -27.84 3.81
N PHE A 80 -21.42 -29.02 3.44
CA PHE A 80 -22.22 -30.21 3.22
C PHE A 80 -22.14 -31.24 4.36
N GLY A 81 -21.21 -31.07 5.30
CA GLY A 81 -21.18 -31.74 6.60
C GLY A 81 -20.47 -33.10 6.64
N ALA A 82 -19.84 -33.53 5.55
CA ALA A 82 -19.05 -34.76 5.49
C ALA A 82 -17.86 -34.73 6.46
N ALA A 83 -17.09 -33.64 6.50
CA ALA A 83 -16.00 -33.44 7.45
C ALA A 83 -16.51 -33.36 8.89
N ARG A 84 -17.65 -32.70 9.14
CA ARG A 84 -18.26 -32.69 10.49
C ARG A 84 -18.60 -34.10 10.98
N LEU A 85 -19.25 -34.88 10.12
CA LEU A 85 -19.56 -36.27 10.43
C LEU A 85 -18.28 -37.08 10.67
N ASN A 86 -17.26 -36.89 9.84
CA ASN A 86 -15.98 -37.58 9.99
C ASN A 86 -15.25 -37.19 11.29
N GLN A 87 -15.33 -35.93 11.74
CA GLN A 87 -14.81 -35.54 13.05
C GLN A 87 -15.58 -36.19 14.19
N LEU A 88 -16.91 -36.22 14.11
CA LEU A 88 -17.73 -36.93 15.11
C LEU A 88 -17.35 -38.42 15.17
N ILE A 89 -17.19 -39.06 14.02
CA ILE A 89 -16.76 -40.47 13.91
C ILE A 89 -15.37 -40.64 14.53
N TYR A 90 -14.42 -39.74 14.25
CA TYR A 90 -13.10 -39.78 14.87
C TYR A 90 -13.23 -39.75 16.39
N TRP A 91 -13.91 -38.75 16.95
CA TRP A 91 -14.03 -38.63 18.40
C TRP A 91 -14.80 -39.78 19.03
N ALA A 92 -15.81 -40.34 18.36
CA ALA A 92 -16.55 -41.52 18.83
C ALA A 92 -15.64 -42.74 19.00
N ASN A 93 -14.66 -42.90 18.11
CA ASN A 93 -13.72 -44.02 18.14
C ASN A 93 -12.50 -43.77 19.03
N HIS A 94 -12.09 -42.51 19.19
CA HIS A 94 -10.80 -42.16 19.77
C HIS A 94 -10.86 -41.46 21.13
N TYR A 95 -12.02 -40.99 21.62
CA TYR A 95 -12.07 -40.25 22.90
C TYR A 95 -11.43 -41.03 24.06
N SER A 96 -11.59 -42.36 24.08
CA SER A 96 -11.04 -43.23 25.13
C SER A 96 -9.51 -43.34 25.13
N ASP A 97 -8.88 -42.91 24.03
CA ASP A 97 -7.43 -42.86 23.88
C ASP A 97 -6.82 -41.66 24.59
N TYR A 98 -7.64 -40.67 24.95
CA TYR A 98 -7.23 -39.45 25.63
C TYR A 98 -7.37 -39.60 27.14
N LYS A 99 -6.37 -39.09 27.88
CA LYS A 99 -6.41 -38.97 29.34
C LYS A 99 -6.04 -37.56 29.76
N TRP A 100 -6.65 -37.10 30.84
CA TRP A 100 -6.30 -35.81 31.41
C TRP A 100 -4.88 -35.82 31.96
N ASP A 101 -4.08 -34.86 31.54
CA ASP A 101 -2.76 -34.58 32.06
C ASP A 101 -2.85 -33.35 32.98
N GLU A 102 -2.46 -33.54 34.25
CA GLU A 102 -2.54 -32.49 35.27
C GLU A 102 -1.47 -31.40 35.12
N VAL A 103 -0.34 -31.71 34.49
CA VAL A 103 0.75 -30.75 34.25
C VAL A 103 0.40 -29.85 33.09
N GLU A 104 -0.13 -30.45 32.02
CA GLU A 104 -0.51 -29.76 30.80
C GLU A 104 -1.90 -29.11 30.89
N GLY A 105 -2.73 -29.54 31.86
CA GLY A 105 -4.08 -29.01 32.08
C GLY A 105 -5.04 -29.33 30.94
N ARG A 106 -4.86 -30.48 30.27
CA ARG A 106 -5.59 -30.87 29.04
C ARG A 106 -5.61 -32.38 28.84
N PHE A 107 -6.45 -32.85 27.91
CA PHE A 107 -6.50 -34.23 27.47
C PHE A 107 -5.39 -34.53 26.46
N VAL A 108 -4.60 -35.57 26.72
CA VAL A 108 -3.47 -36.01 25.89
C VAL A 108 -3.73 -37.43 25.38
N ASN A 109 -3.59 -37.64 24.07
CA ASN A 109 -3.70 -38.95 23.43
C ASN A 109 -2.57 -39.87 23.91
N GLN A 110 -2.93 -41.05 24.39
CA GLN A 110 -2.00 -42.04 24.95
C GLN A 110 -1.57 -43.11 23.95
N LYS A 111 -2.23 -43.19 22.78
CA LYS A 111 -2.01 -44.23 21.77
C LYS A 111 -1.35 -43.72 20.51
N GLU A 112 -1.61 -42.47 20.14
CA GLU A 112 -1.10 -41.86 18.92
C GLU A 112 -0.02 -40.84 19.26
N SER A 113 1.12 -40.92 18.57
CA SER A 113 2.12 -39.85 18.61
C SER A 113 1.62 -38.68 17.78
N VAL A 114 1.41 -37.55 18.41
CA VAL A 114 1.07 -36.30 17.72
C VAL A 114 2.27 -35.88 16.87
N ALA A 115 2.05 -35.71 15.57
CA ALA A 115 3.04 -35.09 14.70
C ALA A 115 3.38 -33.71 15.29
N LYS A 116 4.67 -33.38 15.39
CA LYS A 116 5.08 -32.07 15.89
C LYS A 116 4.40 -30.99 15.07
N LYS A 117 3.81 -30.00 15.77
CA LYS A 117 3.28 -28.79 15.14
C LYS A 117 4.36 -28.23 14.21
N PRO A 118 4.06 -28.06 12.91
CA PRO A 118 5.00 -27.42 11.99
C PRO A 118 5.34 -26.02 12.53
N ALA A 119 6.61 -25.62 12.42
CA ALA A 119 7.07 -24.31 12.91
C ALA A 119 6.32 -23.13 12.26
N GLU A 120 5.82 -23.36 11.05
CA GLU A 120 4.98 -22.48 10.25
C GLU A 120 3.69 -22.12 10.98
N VAL A 121 3.09 -23.05 11.72
CA VAL A 121 1.84 -22.80 12.44
C VAL A 121 2.07 -21.86 13.63
N ASP A 122 3.24 -21.93 14.28
CA ASP A 122 3.61 -20.96 15.33
C ASP A 122 3.84 -19.57 14.75
N LEU A 123 4.45 -19.47 13.56
CA LEU A 123 4.65 -18.19 12.88
C LEU A 123 3.32 -17.58 12.43
N LEU A 124 2.43 -18.38 11.83
CA LEU A 124 1.10 -17.94 11.44
C LEU A 124 0.29 -17.48 12.66
N THR A 125 0.34 -18.23 13.78
CA THR A 125 -0.27 -17.78 15.04
C THR A 125 0.30 -16.43 15.50
N ALA A 126 1.62 -16.24 15.40
CA ALA A 126 2.27 -14.99 15.79
C ALA A 126 1.96 -13.80 14.87
N MET A 127 1.53 -14.04 13.62
CA MET A 127 1.06 -12.98 12.70
C MET A 127 -0.27 -12.36 13.15
N HIS A 128 -1.09 -13.06 13.94
CA HIS A 128 -2.30 -12.52 14.58
C HIS A 128 -2.03 -11.82 15.93
N SER A 129 -0.76 -11.62 16.31
CA SER A 129 -0.45 -10.94 17.55
C SER A 129 -0.91 -9.48 17.52
N GLU A 130 -1.50 -8.99 18.62
CA GLU A 130 -1.79 -7.56 18.82
C GLU A 130 -0.52 -6.69 18.89
N ASP A 131 0.67 -7.30 19.05
CA ASP A 131 1.95 -6.60 18.99
C ASP A 131 2.48 -6.61 17.54
N ASP A 132 2.42 -5.44 16.89
CA ASP A 132 2.90 -5.23 15.51
C ASP A 132 4.32 -5.74 15.29
N SER A 133 5.20 -5.57 16.29
CA SER A 133 6.58 -6.04 16.18
C SER A 133 6.69 -7.55 16.20
N VAL A 134 5.79 -8.25 16.91
CA VAL A 134 5.70 -9.71 16.88
C VAL A 134 5.15 -10.18 15.54
N ALA A 135 4.05 -9.56 15.08
CA ALA A 135 3.41 -9.90 13.83
C ALA A 135 4.33 -9.70 12.61
N ILE A 136 4.97 -8.53 12.48
CA ILE A 136 5.90 -8.22 11.38
C ILE A 136 7.10 -9.18 11.39
N LYS A 137 7.68 -9.50 12.56
CA LYS A 137 8.78 -10.47 12.64
C LYS A 137 8.35 -11.87 12.21
N ALA A 138 7.15 -12.28 12.56
CA ALA A 138 6.59 -13.56 12.14
C ALA A 138 6.33 -13.60 10.63
N PHE A 139 5.73 -12.53 10.08
CA PHE A 139 5.52 -12.35 8.64
C PHE A 139 6.84 -12.41 7.86
N VAL A 140 7.85 -11.63 8.27
CA VAL A 140 9.19 -11.66 7.65
C VAL A 140 9.78 -13.08 7.68
N LYS A 141 9.72 -13.78 8.82
CA LYS A 141 10.18 -15.18 8.90
C LYS A 141 9.42 -16.10 7.96
N MET A 142 8.10 -15.95 7.84
CA MET A 142 7.28 -16.71 6.90
C MET A 142 7.66 -16.43 5.45
N THR A 143 7.98 -15.18 5.10
CA THR A 143 8.52 -14.89 3.75
C THR A 143 9.87 -15.55 3.51
N HIS A 144 10.63 -15.99 4.52
CA HIS A 144 11.89 -16.73 4.32
C HIS A 144 11.71 -18.24 4.40
N TYR A 145 10.48 -18.72 4.60
CA TYR A 145 10.18 -20.13 4.68
C TYR A 145 10.19 -20.78 3.29
N ASP A 146 10.79 -21.96 3.16
CA ASP A 146 10.93 -22.65 1.87
C ASP A 146 9.59 -23.24 1.42
N THR A 147 8.80 -22.47 0.69
CA THR A 147 7.54 -22.94 0.09
C THR A 147 7.77 -23.71 -1.22
N SER A 148 9.02 -23.94 -1.66
CA SER A 148 9.31 -24.60 -2.95
C SER A 148 9.12 -26.11 -2.92
N LYS A 149 8.84 -26.69 -1.74
CA LYS A 149 8.59 -28.13 -1.57
C LYS A 149 7.12 -28.52 -1.68
N ASP A 150 6.22 -27.55 -1.63
CA ASP A 150 4.79 -27.78 -1.70
C ASP A 150 4.19 -26.69 -2.60
N ASP A 151 4.14 -26.94 -3.91
CA ASP A 151 3.39 -26.11 -4.87
C ASP A 151 1.90 -25.99 -4.49
N ASP A 152 1.42 -26.91 -3.63
CA ASP A 152 0.08 -27.00 -3.06
C ASP A 152 0.05 -26.78 -1.54
N ALA A 153 1.11 -26.26 -0.89
CA ALA A 153 1.04 -25.98 0.54
C ALA A 153 -0.13 -25.02 0.72
N PRO A 154 -1.23 -25.45 1.39
CA PRO A 154 -2.22 -24.50 1.79
C PRO A 154 -1.48 -23.59 2.74
N ILE A 155 -1.19 -22.36 2.30
CA ILE A 155 -1.17 -21.25 3.24
C ILE A 155 -2.53 -21.39 3.88
N LEU A 156 -2.51 -21.96 5.07
CA LEU A 156 -3.67 -22.28 5.88
C LEU A 156 -4.58 -21.07 5.75
N ASP A 157 -5.79 -21.30 5.22
CA ASP A 157 -6.81 -20.30 4.97
C ASP A 157 -7.28 -19.77 6.33
N PHE A 158 -6.44 -18.94 6.96
CA PHE A 158 -6.68 -18.28 8.23
C PHE A 158 -7.60 -17.10 7.93
N LYS A 159 -8.90 -17.36 8.02
CA LYS A 159 -9.96 -16.37 7.80
C LYS A 159 -10.11 -15.32 8.90
N ASP A 160 -9.27 -15.38 9.93
CA ASP A 160 -9.21 -14.31 10.93
C ASP A 160 -8.31 -13.19 10.39
N GLU A 161 -8.73 -11.94 10.55
CA GLU A 161 -7.88 -10.79 10.20
C GLU A 161 -6.57 -10.89 11.00
N MET A 162 -5.42 -10.91 10.31
CA MET A 162 -4.13 -10.78 10.99
C MET A 162 -3.89 -9.31 11.36
N ASN A 163 -2.85 -9.06 12.14
CA ASN A 163 -2.50 -7.71 12.60
C ASN A 163 -2.48 -6.68 11.45
N ASP A 164 -3.11 -5.52 11.68
CA ASP A 164 -3.28 -4.43 10.70
C ASP A 164 -1.97 -3.73 10.28
N ALA A 165 -0.85 -4.02 10.94
CA ALA A 165 0.47 -3.54 10.52
C ALA A 165 1.09 -4.42 9.39
N LEU A 166 0.47 -5.54 9.06
CA LEU A 166 0.87 -6.39 7.92
C LEU A 166 0.20 -5.92 6.62
N PRO A 167 0.81 -6.15 5.44
CA PRO A 167 0.27 -5.66 4.16
C PRO A 167 -1.18 -6.09 3.91
N ILE A 168 -2.03 -5.20 3.38
CA ILE A 168 -3.49 -5.40 3.25
C ILE A 168 -3.92 -6.74 2.62
N PHE A 169 -3.13 -7.29 1.69
CA PHE A 169 -3.36 -8.60 1.08
C PHE A 169 -2.33 -9.61 1.58
N GLN A 170 -2.37 -9.86 2.89
CA GLN A 170 -1.36 -10.62 3.65
C GLN A 170 -0.96 -11.93 2.97
N ASP A 171 -1.92 -12.77 2.54
CA ASP A 171 -1.64 -14.03 1.84
C ASP A 171 -0.92 -13.85 0.50
N ARG A 172 -1.37 -12.88 -0.31
CA ARG A 172 -0.77 -12.60 -1.63
C ARG A 172 0.64 -12.06 -1.47
N PHE A 173 0.84 -11.12 -0.54
CA PHE A 173 2.16 -10.60 -0.21
C PHE A 173 3.06 -11.72 0.30
N LEU A 174 2.56 -12.58 1.19
CA LEU A 174 3.34 -13.69 1.73
C LEU A 174 3.79 -14.66 0.61
N GLN A 175 2.89 -15.04 -0.30
CA GLN A 175 3.22 -15.88 -1.46
C GLN A 175 4.27 -15.25 -2.37
N VAL A 176 4.07 -14.00 -2.75
CA VAL A 176 4.96 -13.29 -3.67
C VAL A 176 6.33 -13.07 -3.02
N LEU A 177 6.37 -12.58 -1.79
CA LEU A 177 7.61 -12.30 -1.08
C LEU A 177 8.35 -13.58 -0.72
N SER A 178 7.67 -14.69 -0.42
CA SER A 178 8.31 -15.99 -0.24
C SER A 178 9.05 -16.49 -1.49
N ARG A 179 8.40 -16.39 -2.65
CA ARG A 179 9.04 -16.71 -3.94
C ARG A 179 10.21 -15.77 -4.24
N TYR A 180 10.09 -14.51 -3.84
CA TYR A 180 11.14 -13.51 -4.07
C TYR A 180 12.37 -13.72 -3.18
N THR A 181 12.19 -13.98 -1.89
CA THR A 181 13.29 -14.27 -0.95
C THR A 181 13.97 -15.59 -1.30
N ALA A 182 13.23 -16.62 -1.73
CA ALA A 182 13.78 -17.89 -2.21
C ALA A 182 14.66 -17.68 -3.45
N TYR A 183 14.16 -16.90 -4.43
CA TYR A 183 14.95 -16.49 -5.59
C TYR A 183 16.22 -15.73 -5.18
N CYS A 184 16.10 -14.76 -4.26
CA CYS A 184 17.24 -13.97 -3.80
C CYS A 184 18.29 -14.85 -3.11
N SER A 185 17.85 -15.77 -2.25
CA SER A 185 18.73 -16.74 -1.57
C SER A 185 19.49 -17.62 -2.57
N GLN A 186 18.79 -18.19 -3.56
CA GLN A 186 19.40 -19.01 -4.61
C GLN A 186 20.43 -18.24 -5.45
N ASN A 187 20.23 -16.92 -5.62
CA ASN A 187 21.11 -16.05 -6.40
C ASN A 187 22.09 -15.25 -5.54
N LYS A 188 22.20 -15.55 -4.24
CA LYS A 188 23.09 -14.87 -3.27
C LYS A 188 22.86 -13.36 -3.18
N LEU A 189 21.62 -12.92 -3.36
CA LEU A 189 21.19 -11.54 -3.20
C LEU A 189 20.72 -11.35 -1.75
N SER A 190 21.31 -10.38 -1.05
CA SER A 190 20.93 -10.08 0.33
C SER A 190 19.71 -9.16 0.37
N LEU A 191 18.74 -9.49 1.20
CA LEU A 191 17.58 -8.64 1.51
C LEU A 191 17.68 -8.01 2.91
N GLU A 192 18.83 -8.15 3.57
CA GLU A 192 19.04 -7.57 4.89
C GLU A 192 19.40 -6.09 4.78
N LEU A 193 18.71 -5.26 5.57
CA LEU A 193 19.11 -3.87 5.76
C LEU A 193 20.31 -3.79 6.70
N ARG A 194 21.38 -3.12 6.28
CA ARG A 194 22.62 -2.97 7.05
C ARG A 194 23.19 -1.56 6.87
N GLY A 195 23.82 -1.04 7.93
CA GLY A 195 24.48 0.27 7.89
C GLY A 195 23.54 1.37 7.37
N ARG A 196 23.90 1.97 6.24
CA ARG A 196 23.16 3.10 5.65
C ARG A 196 21.77 2.75 5.14
N THR A 197 21.55 1.56 4.58
CA THR A 197 20.22 1.18 4.07
C THR A 197 19.23 1.00 5.21
N LYS A 198 19.69 0.43 6.33
CA LYS A 198 18.90 0.37 7.57
C LYS A 198 18.60 1.76 8.11
N PHE A 199 19.61 2.63 8.18
CA PHE A 199 19.40 4.01 8.63
C PHE A 199 18.34 4.73 7.79
N TRP A 200 18.46 4.69 6.45
CA TRP A 200 17.50 5.34 5.55
C TRP A 200 16.08 4.80 5.73
N PHE A 201 15.92 3.48 5.76
CA PHE A 201 14.62 2.85 5.99
C PHE A 201 14.02 3.26 7.33
N ASP A 202 14.79 3.12 8.43
CA ASP A 202 14.32 3.45 9.78
C ASP A 202 13.93 4.94 9.92
N GLN A 203 14.60 5.84 9.18
CA GLN A 203 14.22 7.27 9.17
C GLN A 203 12.96 7.52 8.32
N LEU A 204 12.85 6.93 7.13
CA LEU A 204 11.68 7.11 6.26
C LEU A 204 10.40 6.49 6.84
N ALA A 205 10.54 5.40 7.60
CA ALA A 205 9.44 4.70 8.25
C ALA A 205 8.85 5.46 9.45
N LYS A 206 9.47 6.57 9.88
CA LYS A 206 8.88 7.47 10.88
C LYS A 206 7.69 8.21 10.26
N GLY A 207 6.52 8.05 10.85
CA GLY A 207 5.27 8.65 10.34
C GLY A 207 5.17 10.17 10.51
N ASP A 208 6.04 10.79 11.31
CA ASP A 208 6.01 12.22 11.65
C ASP A 208 7.12 13.05 10.96
N LEU A 209 7.75 12.49 9.91
CA LEU A 209 8.88 13.15 9.24
C LEU A 209 8.40 14.32 8.35
N PRO A 210 8.78 15.58 8.64
CA PRO A 210 8.34 16.73 7.83
C PRO A 210 8.75 16.61 6.37
N PHE A 211 7.91 17.08 5.44
CA PHE A 211 8.12 16.93 3.99
C PHE A 211 9.55 17.28 3.54
N LYS A 212 10.08 18.43 3.97
CA LYS A 212 11.44 18.86 3.59
C LYS A 212 12.50 17.82 3.97
N GLN A 213 12.40 17.25 5.17
CA GLN A 213 13.35 16.26 5.68
C GLN A 213 13.17 14.93 4.94
N ARG A 214 11.92 14.52 4.72
CA ARG A 214 11.58 13.33 3.91
C ARG A 214 12.13 13.45 2.50
N TYR A 215 11.87 14.57 1.81
CA TYR A 215 12.33 14.84 0.44
C TYR A 215 13.88 14.84 0.35
N GLN A 216 14.56 15.43 1.32
CA GLN A 216 16.03 15.40 1.41
C GLN A 216 16.57 13.98 1.59
N LEU A 217 15.94 13.19 2.46
CA LEU A 217 16.33 11.82 2.72
C LEU A 217 16.08 10.91 1.51
N GLU A 218 14.93 11.06 0.84
CA GLU A 218 14.65 10.35 -0.40
C GLU A 218 15.68 10.67 -1.49
N ASN A 219 16.04 11.95 -1.67
CA ASN A 219 17.10 12.34 -2.60
C ASN A 219 18.45 11.72 -2.21
N GLU A 220 18.76 11.64 -0.91
CA GLU A 220 19.97 10.96 -0.45
C GLU A 220 19.96 9.47 -0.84
N VAL A 221 18.83 8.77 -0.67
CA VAL A 221 18.70 7.36 -1.08
C VAL A 221 18.87 7.23 -2.59
N ILE A 222 18.18 8.06 -3.38
CA ILE A 222 18.25 8.04 -4.85
C ILE A 222 19.69 8.25 -5.34
N ASP A 223 20.41 9.21 -4.76
CA ASP A 223 21.75 9.57 -5.20
C ASP A 223 22.86 8.62 -4.72
N ARG A 224 22.64 7.92 -3.60
CA ARG A 224 23.72 7.18 -2.90
C ARG A 224 23.50 5.69 -2.79
N ALA A 225 22.29 5.18 -2.97
CA ALA A 225 22.05 3.74 -2.98
C ALA A 225 22.84 3.09 -4.12
N ARG A 226 23.23 1.83 -3.94
CA ARG A 226 23.81 1.02 -5.02
C ARG A 226 22.78 0.04 -5.56
N VAL A 227 23.02 -0.44 -6.78
CA VAL A 227 22.16 -1.44 -7.43
C VAL A 227 22.05 -2.74 -6.60
N ASP A 228 23.11 -3.13 -5.89
CA ASP A 228 23.09 -4.30 -4.99
C ASP A 228 22.33 -4.06 -3.66
N GLU A 229 22.02 -2.80 -3.32
CA GLU A 229 21.33 -2.42 -2.09
C GLU A 229 19.83 -2.17 -2.30
N ILE A 230 19.42 -1.72 -3.50
CA ILE A 230 18.05 -1.25 -3.74
C ILE A 230 17.00 -2.33 -3.48
N SER A 231 17.33 -3.60 -3.76
CA SER A 231 16.38 -4.69 -3.62
C SER A 231 16.10 -5.11 -2.18
N ALA A 232 17.03 -4.85 -1.26
CA ALA A 232 16.72 -4.96 0.16
C ALA A 232 15.72 -3.87 0.57
N LEU A 233 15.90 -2.63 0.12
CA LEU A 233 14.95 -1.55 0.38
C LEU A 233 13.56 -1.86 -0.18
N GLU A 234 13.46 -2.30 -1.44
CA GLU A 234 12.18 -2.71 -2.05
C GLU A 234 11.44 -3.78 -1.23
N TYR A 235 12.16 -4.82 -0.79
CA TYR A 235 11.57 -5.87 0.04
C TYR A 235 10.98 -5.32 1.33
N TRP A 236 11.73 -4.47 2.04
CA TRP A 236 11.26 -3.91 3.31
C TRP A 236 10.18 -2.85 3.13
N PHE A 237 10.17 -2.11 2.01
CA PHE A 237 9.04 -1.23 1.67
C PHE A 237 7.74 -2.03 1.44
N LEU A 238 7.81 -3.21 0.81
CA LEU A 238 6.66 -4.09 0.64
C LEU A 238 6.22 -4.78 1.93
N VAL A 239 7.16 -5.10 2.84
CA VAL A 239 6.84 -5.62 4.18
C VAL A 239 6.09 -4.58 5.02
N SER A 240 6.41 -3.30 4.84
CA SER A 240 5.81 -2.17 5.58
C SER A 240 4.82 -1.38 4.72
N GLU A 241 4.06 -2.07 3.87
CA GLU A 241 3.15 -1.46 2.90
C GLU A 241 2.05 -0.60 3.55
N GLU A 242 1.56 -1.00 4.73
CA GLU A 242 0.58 -0.24 5.53
C GLU A 242 1.10 1.10 6.04
N ASN A 243 2.40 1.40 5.91
CA ASN A 243 2.91 2.75 6.14
C ASN A 243 2.77 3.58 4.86
N TRP A 244 1.68 4.34 4.77
CA TRP A 244 1.31 5.11 3.57
C TRP A 244 2.39 6.11 3.13
N ASP A 245 2.93 6.86 4.09
CA ASP A 245 4.01 7.81 3.89
C ASP A 245 5.28 7.13 3.31
N LEU A 246 5.58 5.94 3.83
CA LEU A 246 6.71 5.13 3.39
C LEU A 246 6.48 4.57 1.98
N THR A 247 5.28 4.09 1.63
CA THR A 247 5.03 3.54 0.29
C THR A 247 5.09 4.62 -0.80
N PHE A 248 4.68 5.87 -0.53
CA PHE A 248 4.91 6.99 -1.46
C PHE A 248 6.40 7.34 -1.55
N SER A 249 7.11 7.35 -0.43
CA SER A 249 8.57 7.57 -0.43
C SER A 249 9.28 6.49 -1.26
N ALA A 250 8.89 5.23 -1.08
CA ALA A 250 9.38 4.09 -1.83
C ALA A 250 9.07 4.23 -3.32
N GLY A 251 7.84 4.60 -3.68
CA GLY A 251 7.43 4.83 -5.06
C GLY A 251 8.35 5.81 -5.78
N ARG A 252 8.61 6.97 -5.16
CA ARG A 252 9.51 7.99 -5.71
C ARG A 252 10.96 7.51 -5.81
N ILE A 253 11.48 6.92 -4.73
CA ILE A 253 12.87 6.45 -4.66
C ILE A 253 13.11 5.42 -5.76
N ILE A 254 12.25 4.42 -5.85
CA ILE A 254 12.40 3.29 -6.76
C ILE A 254 12.27 3.72 -8.22
N ASP A 255 11.30 4.60 -8.52
CA ASP A 255 11.10 5.10 -9.88
C ASP A 255 12.34 5.88 -10.39
N LYS A 256 12.78 6.88 -9.62
CA LYS A 256 13.96 7.70 -9.95
C LYS A 256 15.24 6.87 -9.97
N PHE A 257 15.45 6.02 -8.97
CA PHE A 257 16.64 5.17 -8.88
C PHE A 257 16.78 4.30 -10.12
N TYR A 258 15.71 3.60 -10.53
CA TYR A 258 15.78 2.78 -11.74
C TYR A 258 15.98 3.58 -13.02
N SER A 259 15.42 4.78 -13.13
CA SER A 259 15.67 5.65 -14.27
C SER A 259 17.13 6.07 -14.36
N PHE A 260 17.74 6.49 -13.26
CA PHE A 260 19.12 6.98 -13.25
C PHE A 260 20.16 5.87 -13.36
N HIS A 261 19.85 4.67 -12.85
CA HIS A 261 20.73 3.50 -12.92
C HIS A 261 20.38 2.52 -14.05
N TRP A 262 19.48 2.89 -14.97
CA TRP A 262 18.93 1.95 -15.95
C TRP A 262 19.99 1.29 -16.83
N ASN A 263 20.98 2.07 -17.29
CA ASN A 263 22.05 1.54 -18.13
C ASN A 263 22.94 0.53 -17.38
N GLU A 264 23.20 0.76 -16.09
CA GLU A 264 23.94 -0.18 -15.23
C GLU A 264 23.17 -1.51 -15.12
N ILE A 265 21.86 -1.43 -14.92
CA ILE A 265 20.99 -2.61 -14.72
C ILE A 265 20.78 -3.39 -16.01
N ILE A 266 20.44 -2.71 -17.12
CA ILE A 266 20.05 -3.39 -18.36
C ILE A 266 21.25 -4.00 -19.11
N HIS A 267 22.46 -3.50 -18.86
CA HIS A 267 23.69 -4.00 -19.47
C HIS A 267 24.42 -5.05 -18.62
N ASP A 268 24.04 -5.24 -17.36
CA ASP A 268 24.51 -6.33 -16.51
C ASP A 268 23.52 -7.51 -16.56
N THR A 269 24.00 -8.70 -16.93
CA THR A 269 23.13 -9.88 -17.09
C THR A 269 22.50 -10.35 -15.79
N ALA A 270 23.20 -10.24 -14.66
CA ALA A 270 22.68 -10.67 -13.35
C ALA A 270 21.62 -9.68 -12.85
N GLN A 271 21.90 -8.38 -12.94
CA GLN A 271 20.96 -7.33 -12.54
C GLN A 271 19.71 -7.31 -13.42
N LEU A 272 19.87 -7.48 -14.73
CA LEU A 272 18.72 -7.56 -15.63
C LEU A 272 17.85 -8.80 -15.35
N LYS A 273 18.45 -9.96 -15.08
CA LYS A 273 17.70 -11.17 -14.67
C LYS A 273 16.92 -10.91 -13.38
N HIS A 274 17.56 -10.32 -12.38
CA HIS A 274 16.91 -10.00 -11.12
C HIS A 274 15.75 -9.01 -11.31
N TYR A 275 15.96 -7.95 -12.09
CA TYR A 275 14.93 -6.97 -12.43
C TYR A 275 13.71 -7.60 -13.12
N LEU A 276 13.96 -8.44 -14.13
CA LEU A 276 12.88 -9.15 -14.85
C LEU A 276 12.12 -10.12 -13.93
N LYS A 277 12.82 -10.81 -13.02
CA LYS A 277 12.18 -11.74 -12.08
C LYS A 277 11.30 -11.00 -11.08
N LYS A 278 11.81 -9.94 -10.45
CA LYS A 278 11.02 -9.17 -9.49
C LYS A 278 9.84 -8.47 -10.14
N ALA A 279 10.00 -7.94 -11.36
CA ALA A 279 8.89 -7.35 -12.10
C ALA A 279 7.73 -8.35 -12.30
N ALA A 280 8.02 -9.61 -12.60
CA ALA A 280 6.98 -10.65 -12.73
C ALA A 280 6.36 -11.05 -11.39
N LEU A 281 7.15 -11.08 -10.31
CA LEU A 281 6.66 -11.44 -9.00
C LEU A 281 5.78 -10.32 -8.42
N PHE A 282 6.23 -9.07 -8.49
CA PHE A 282 5.51 -7.94 -7.90
C PHE A 282 4.21 -7.62 -8.64
N ASP A 283 4.13 -7.86 -9.95
CA ASP A 283 2.88 -7.77 -10.72
C ASP A 283 1.77 -8.72 -10.18
N ARG A 284 2.14 -9.78 -9.45
CA ARG A 284 1.20 -10.74 -8.84
C ARG A 284 0.67 -10.30 -7.47
N LEU A 285 1.16 -9.20 -6.90
CA LEU A 285 0.59 -8.66 -5.65
C LEU A 285 -0.89 -8.30 -5.85
N GLY A 286 -1.28 -7.89 -7.06
CA GLY A 286 -2.67 -7.60 -7.41
C GLY A 286 -3.23 -6.40 -6.64
N ILE A 287 -2.36 -5.43 -6.36
CA ILE A 287 -2.65 -4.17 -5.68
C ILE A 287 -2.20 -3.02 -6.56
N ILE A 288 -2.86 -1.87 -6.53
CA ILE A 288 -2.42 -0.70 -7.31
C ILE A 288 -1.03 -0.25 -6.83
N GLY A 289 -0.17 0.24 -7.73
CA GLY A 289 1.15 0.78 -7.36
C GLY A 289 2.17 0.74 -8.50
N ASN A 290 3.32 1.37 -8.29
CA ASN A 290 4.45 1.37 -9.23
C ASN A 290 5.04 -0.02 -9.46
N CYS A 291 4.93 -0.92 -8.48
CA CYS A 291 5.50 -2.27 -8.56
C CYS A 291 4.99 -3.09 -9.76
N ASN A 292 3.78 -2.81 -10.24
CA ASN A 292 3.19 -3.47 -11.42
C ASN A 292 3.63 -2.83 -12.74
N LYS A 293 4.30 -1.68 -12.69
CA LYS A 293 4.64 -0.88 -13.87
C LYS A 293 6.10 -1.04 -14.30
N TYR A 294 6.86 -1.93 -13.65
CA TYR A 294 8.31 -2.08 -13.88
C TYR A 294 8.66 -2.38 -15.33
N MET A 295 7.80 -3.09 -16.07
CA MET A 295 8.03 -3.38 -17.48
C MET A 295 8.02 -2.12 -18.36
N LYS A 296 7.36 -1.02 -17.93
CA LYS A 296 7.36 0.27 -18.66
C LYS A 296 8.78 0.87 -18.80
N LYS A 297 9.74 0.50 -17.94
CA LYS A 297 11.15 0.91 -18.05
C LYS A 297 11.85 0.40 -19.32
N PHE A 298 11.30 -0.62 -20.00
CA PHE A 298 11.82 -1.11 -21.28
C PHE A 298 11.34 -0.31 -22.50
N GLN A 299 10.90 0.94 -22.33
CA GLN A 299 10.48 1.80 -23.43
C GLN A 299 11.62 2.11 -24.40
N PHE A 300 12.80 2.37 -23.86
CA PHE A 300 14.00 2.66 -24.64
C PHE A 300 15.06 1.60 -24.35
N ILE A 301 15.22 0.66 -25.28
CA ILE A 301 16.28 -0.34 -25.23
C ILE A 301 17.22 -0.16 -26.42
N ASP A 302 18.51 -0.09 -26.12
CA ASP A 302 19.58 -0.07 -27.10
C ASP A 302 19.94 -1.49 -27.57
N ASP A 303 20.85 -1.59 -28.53
CA ASP A 303 21.23 -2.88 -29.12
C ASP A 303 21.97 -3.78 -28.12
N ARG A 304 22.70 -3.18 -27.17
CA ARG A 304 23.40 -3.93 -26.11
C ARG A 304 22.40 -4.58 -25.15
N ALA A 305 21.37 -3.84 -24.73
CA ALA A 305 20.26 -4.36 -23.94
C ALA A 305 19.51 -5.48 -24.69
N ARG A 306 19.25 -5.32 -25.99
CA ARG A 306 18.62 -6.38 -26.82
C ARG A 306 19.47 -7.65 -26.91
N ALA A 307 20.79 -7.51 -27.01
CA ALA A 307 21.69 -8.66 -26.99
C ALA A 307 21.66 -9.36 -25.63
N ASN A 308 21.68 -8.61 -24.53
CA ASN A 308 21.59 -9.16 -23.18
C ASN A 308 20.26 -9.90 -22.94
N LEU A 309 19.14 -9.30 -23.35
CA LEU A 309 17.81 -9.95 -23.31
C LEU A 309 17.77 -11.24 -24.15
N SER A 310 18.41 -11.27 -25.33
CA SER A 310 18.49 -12.48 -26.15
C SER A 310 19.27 -13.60 -25.46
N LEU A 311 20.40 -13.26 -24.81
CA LEU A 311 21.19 -14.21 -24.03
C LEU A 311 20.37 -14.80 -22.87
N ILE A 312 19.68 -13.95 -22.11
CA ILE A 312 18.79 -14.40 -21.02
C ILE A 312 17.69 -15.32 -21.57
N GLY A 313 16.99 -14.89 -22.63
CA GLY A 313 15.91 -15.67 -23.23
C GLY A 313 16.34 -17.04 -23.74
N SER A 314 17.57 -17.19 -24.23
CA SER A 314 18.10 -18.48 -24.70
C SER A 314 18.43 -19.47 -23.57
N THR A 315 18.57 -18.99 -22.33
CA THR A 315 19.01 -19.79 -21.17
C THR A 315 17.95 -19.90 -20.06
N ALA A 316 16.88 -19.11 -20.14
CA ALA A 316 15.84 -19.06 -19.13
C ALA A 316 14.99 -20.34 -19.12
N LYS A 317 15.09 -21.11 -18.04
CA LYS A 317 14.14 -22.19 -17.70
C LYS A 317 12.97 -21.68 -16.86
N ASP A 318 13.15 -20.55 -16.20
CA ASP A 318 12.14 -19.87 -15.40
C ASP A 318 11.11 -19.18 -16.33
N ARG A 319 9.83 -19.54 -16.16
CA ARG A 319 8.73 -19.04 -16.98
C ARG A 319 8.54 -17.52 -16.85
N ASP A 320 8.78 -16.97 -15.67
CA ASP A 320 8.62 -15.53 -15.40
C ASP A 320 9.66 -14.74 -16.20
N LEU A 321 10.91 -15.20 -16.17
CA LEU A 321 11.99 -14.62 -16.96
C LEU A 321 11.70 -14.72 -18.46
N ALA A 322 11.29 -15.89 -18.95
CA ALA A 322 11.03 -16.09 -20.38
C ALA A 322 9.91 -15.16 -20.89
N ASN A 323 8.84 -15.00 -20.10
CA ASN A 323 7.73 -14.11 -20.42
C ASN A 323 8.18 -12.64 -20.44
N ASN A 324 8.84 -12.17 -19.39
CA ASN A 324 9.26 -10.77 -19.29
C ASN A 324 10.35 -10.41 -20.31
N VAL A 325 11.26 -11.33 -20.65
CA VAL A 325 12.20 -11.13 -21.77
C VAL A 325 11.44 -10.92 -23.08
N THR A 326 10.40 -11.73 -23.33
CA THR A 326 9.60 -11.61 -24.56
C THR A 326 8.90 -10.25 -24.65
N ILE A 327 8.36 -9.76 -23.54
CA ILE A 327 7.73 -8.43 -23.45
C ILE A 327 8.79 -7.33 -23.66
N ALA A 328 9.88 -7.36 -22.90
CA ALA A 328 10.95 -6.38 -22.98
C ALA A 328 11.54 -6.26 -24.39
N ARG A 329 11.79 -7.38 -25.08
CA ARG A 329 12.36 -7.39 -26.44
C ARG A 329 11.47 -6.74 -27.49
N LYS A 330 10.15 -6.78 -27.32
CA LYS A 330 9.21 -6.10 -28.21
C LYS A 330 9.28 -4.57 -28.08
N GLY A 331 9.87 -4.08 -26.99
CA GLY A 331 9.85 -2.67 -26.60
C GLY A 331 8.48 -2.30 -26.04
N VAL A 332 8.45 -1.71 -24.85
CA VAL A 332 7.19 -1.29 -24.24
C VAL A 332 6.84 0.10 -24.71
N LYS A 333 5.75 0.25 -25.47
CA LYS A 333 5.31 1.57 -25.91
C LYS A 333 4.45 2.20 -24.83
N ILE A 334 4.94 3.26 -24.21
CA ILE A 334 4.09 4.16 -23.42
C ILE A 334 3.41 5.11 -24.41
N ILE A 335 2.07 5.04 -24.46
CA ILE A 335 1.27 5.91 -25.31
C ILE A 335 0.75 7.03 -24.42
N TYR A 336 1.21 8.25 -24.71
CA TYR A 336 0.62 9.44 -24.13
C TYR A 336 -0.57 9.84 -24.98
N GLU A 337 -1.77 9.62 -24.45
CA GLU A 337 -2.96 10.17 -25.07
C GLU A 337 -2.88 11.70 -25.08
N PRO A 338 -3.19 12.36 -26.22
CA PRO A 338 -3.30 13.81 -26.26
C PRO A 338 -4.30 14.30 -25.21
N ILE A 339 -3.96 15.37 -24.51
CA ILE A 339 -4.88 15.99 -23.55
C ILE A 339 -5.98 16.69 -24.36
N THR A 340 -7.12 16.03 -24.48
CA THR A 340 -8.27 16.50 -25.27
C THR A 340 -9.13 17.51 -24.52
N ARG A 341 -9.11 17.49 -23.18
CA ARG A 341 -9.94 18.35 -22.33
C ARG A 341 -9.14 18.96 -21.18
N LYS A 342 -8.71 20.22 -21.34
CA LYS A 342 -8.00 21.00 -20.30
C LYS A 342 -8.93 21.68 -19.30
N ILE A 343 -10.22 21.79 -19.64
CA ILE A 343 -11.26 22.44 -18.83
C ILE A 343 -12.46 21.51 -18.72
N TRP A 344 -12.89 21.24 -17.49
CA TRP A 344 -14.06 20.43 -17.18
C TRP A 344 -14.68 20.85 -15.84
N ASP A 345 -15.74 20.17 -15.39
CA ASP A 345 -16.54 20.66 -14.27
C ASP A 345 -15.75 20.80 -12.96
N ALA A 346 -14.89 19.85 -12.61
CA ALA A 346 -14.01 19.98 -11.45
C ALA A 346 -12.67 20.68 -11.75
N ASN A 347 -12.47 21.22 -12.95
CA ASN A 347 -11.26 21.96 -13.33
C ASN A 347 -11.63 23.08 -14.31
N ARG A 348 -12.09 24.21 -13.77
CA ARG A 348 -12.53 25.41 -14.50
C ARG A 348 -12.22 26.67 -13.71
N ASP A 349 -12.11 27.81 -14.40
CA ASP A 349 -12.05 29.10 -13.72
C ASP A 349 -13.42 29.46 -13.15
N THR A 350 -13.45 29.83 -11.87
CA THR A 350 -14.66 30.21 -11.15
C THR A 350 -14.53 31.60 -10.54
N LEU A 351 -15.67 32.26 -10.35
CA LEU A 351 -15.76 33.54 -9.64
C LEU A 351 -17.00 33.52 -8.75
N VAL A 352 -16.77 33.53 -7.44
CA VAL A 352 -17.87 33.66 -6.47
C VAL A 352 -18.20 35.14 -6.31
N THR A 353 -19.30 35.61 -6.89
CA THR A 353 -19.78 36.97 -6.67
C THR A 353 -20.38 37.09 -5.27
N ASP A 354 -19.97 38.11 -4.50
CA ASP A 354 -20.41 38.34 -3.12
C ASP A 354 -20.19 37.12 -2.20
N LEU A 355 -18.90 36.81 -1.97
CA LEU A 355 -18.45 35.68 -1.16
C LEU A 355 -19.12 35.64 0.21
N SER A 356 -19.27 36.79 0.88
CA SER A 356 -19.91 36.88 2.19
C SER A 356 -21.38 36.47 2.17
N LYS A 357 -22.13 36.88 1.15
CA LYS A 357 -23.54 36.46 1.00
C LYS A 357 -23.66 34.98 0.66
N GLN A 358 -22.80 34.48 -0.22
CA GLN A 358 -22.78 33.06 -0.57
C GLN A 358 -22.42 32.20 0.64
N TYR A 359 -21.37 32.55 1.38
CA TYR A 359 -20.99 31.90 2.63
C TYR A 359 -22.17 31.79 3.60
N LYS A 360 -22.88 32.90 3.87
CA LYS A 360 -24.09 32.89 4.72
C LYS A 360 -25.23 32.01 4.19
N LYS A 361 -25.30 31.77 2.88
CA LYS A 361 -26.28 30.87 2.26
C LYS A 361 -25.87 29.42 2.46
N PHE A 362 -24.61 29.08 2.22
CA PHE A 362 -24.09 27.72 2.35
C PHE A 362 -24.09 27.25 3.80
N VAL A 363 -23.69 28.10 4.76
CA VAL A 363 -23.73 27.81 6.22
C VAL A 363 -25.14 27.51 6.73
N LYS A 364 -26.19 27.99 6.06
CA LYS A 364 -27.59 27.78 6.45
C LYS A 364 -28.23 26.56 5.80
N LYS A 365 -27.59 25.94 4.81
CA LYS A 365 -28.10 24.69 4.24
C LYS A 365 -27.95 23.58 5.29
N PRO A 366 -28.95 22.72 5.50
CA PRO A 366 -28.78 21.53 6.34
C PRO A 366 -27.69 20.64 5.74
N HIS A 367 -26.92 19.95 6.59
CA HIS A 367 -26.05 18.88 6.15
C HIS A 367 -26.94 17.72 5.66
N GLU A 368 -26.87 17.41 4.38
CA GLU A 368 -27.31 16.12 3.86
C GLU A 368 -26.11 15.16 3.94
N ASP A 369 -26.37 13.87 4.18
CA ASP A 369 -25.38 12.88 4.66
C ASP A 369 -24.07 12.76 3.84
N TYR A 370 -23.99 13.37 2.64
CA TYR A 370 -22.84 13.29 1.72
C TYR A 370 -22.41 14.62 1.08
N GLU A 371 -23.09 15.73 1.33
CA GLU A 371 -22.76 17.03 0.73
C GLU A 371 -22.46 18.05 1.83
N ASN A 372 -21.21 18.50 1.92
CA ASN A 372 -20.85 19.61 2.78
C ASN A 372 -20.96 20.92 1.98
N PRO A 373 -21.94 21.79 2.26
CA PRO A 373 -22.13 23.06 1.57
C PRO A 373 -20.87 23.96 1.58
N LEU A 374 -20.03 23.85 2.62
CA LEU A 374 -18.78 24.60 2.67
C LEU A 374 -17.73 24.04 1.71
N HIS A 375 -17.72 22.73 1.41
CA HIS A 375 -16.83 22.15 0.40
C HIS A 375 -17.17 22.69 -0.99
N GLU A 376 -18.47 22.72 -1.35
CA GLU A 376 -18.96 23.33 -2.60
C GLU A 376 -18.45 24.77 -2.74
N LEU A 377 -18.63 25.60 -1.70
CA LEU A 377 -18.20 27.00 -1.76
C LEU A 377 -16.68 27.13 -1.87
N THR A 378 -15.94 26.34 -1.09
CA THR A 378 -14.47 26.33 -1.08
C THR A 378 -13.92 25.99 -2.46
N ALA A 379 -14.47 24.96 -3.09
CA ALA A 379 -14.13 24.55 -4.45
C ALA A 379 -14.49 25.57 -5.53
N LEU A 380 -15.24 26.63 -5.22
CA LEU A 380 -15.57 27.70 -6.17
C LEU A 380 -14.73 28.96 -5.98
N ILE A 381 -14.04 29.14 -4.84
CA ILE A 381 -13.22 30.35 -4.65
C ILE A 381 -12.01 30.36 -5.59
N ASN A 382 -11.52 31.56 -5.90
CA ASN A 382 -10.27 31.74 -6.63
C ASN A 382 -9.19 32.35 -5.72
N TYR A 383 -7.96 32.47 -6.24
CA TYR A 383 -6.82 33.01 -5.48
C TYR A 383 -7.17 34.30 -4.74
N SER A 384 -7.76 35.29 -5.43
CA SER A 384 -8.06 36.61 -4.84
C SER A 384 -9.04 36.57 -3.67
N GLN A 385 -9.74 35.45 -3.48
CA GLN A 385 -10.77 35.26 -2.46
C GLN A 385 -10.29 34.44 -1.26
N ILE A 386 -9.09 33.86 -1.30
CA ILE A 386 -8.58 32.96 -0.24
C ILE A 386 -8.58 33.66 1.12
N ALA A 387 -8.00 34.86 1.23
CA ALA A 387 -7.89 35.57 2.50
C ALA A 387 -9.25 35.94 3.10
N ASP A 388 -10.20 36.37 2.26
CA ASP A 388 -11.56 36.71 2.69
C ASP A 388 -12.32 35.46 3.13
N PHE A 389 -12.16 34.34 2.41
CA PHE A 389 -12.78 33.07 2.75
C PHE A 389 -12.28 32.54 4.11
N ILE A 390 -10.96 32.47 4.30
CA ILE A 390 -10.36 32.04 5.58
C ILE A 390 -10.84 32.93 6.72
N SER A 391 -10.95 34.25 6.49
CA SER A 391 -11.46 35.17 7.51
C SER A 391 -12.93 34.89 7.90
N LEU A 392 -13.76 34.42 6.96
CA LEU A 392 -15.16 34.07 7.24
C LEU A 392 -15.25 32.77 8.04
N VAL A 393 -14.56 31.72 7.60
CA VAL A 393 -14.52 30.41 8.27
C VAL A 393 -13.97 30.54 9.70
N ARG A 394 -12.88 31.30 9.88
CA ARG A 394 -12.27 31.55 11.18
C ARG A 394 -13.20 32.27 12.14
N LYS A 395 -13.95 33.27 11.67
CA LYS A 395 -14.86 34.06 12.50
C LYS A 395 -15.94 33.17 13.13
N GLU A 396 -16.34 32.10 12.45
CA GLU A 396 -17.37 31.17 12.90
C GLU A 396 -16.80 29.88 13.49
N LYS A 397 -15.47 29.71 13.50
CA LYS A 397 -14.74 28.53 14.02
C LYS A 397 -15.15 27.21 13.33
N ARG A 398 -15.25 27.22 12.00
CA ARG A 398 -15.69 26.06 11.19
C ARG A 398 -14.59 25.47 10.31
N PHE A 399 -13.33 25.46 10.80
CA PHE A 399 -12.21 24.94 10.01
C PHE A 399 -12.26 23.42 9.85
N ASP A 400 -12.87 22.73 10.81
CA ASP A 400 -13.19 21.29 10.76
C ASP A 400 -14.20 20.94 9.66
N GLU A 401 -14.86 21.94 9.06
CA GLU A 401 -15.81 21.76 7.97
C GLU A 401 -15.27 22.17 6.59
N VAL A 402 -13.99 22.50 6.49
CA VAL A 402 -13.32 22.72 5.20
C VAL A 402 -12.26 21.64 4.99
N TYR A 403 -12.21 21.06 3.80
CA TYR A 403 -11.11 20.17 3.42
C TYR A 403 -9.81 20.98 3.24
N ASP A 404 -8.70 20.27 3.07
CA ASP A 404 -7.38 20.85 2.81
C ASP A 404 -7.29 21.47 1.39
N PHE A 405 -8.03 22.55 1.19
CA PHE A 405 -8.18 23.21 -0.10
C PHE A 405 -6.96 24.03 -0.50
N LEU A 406 -6.14 24.46 0.46
CA LEU A 406 -4.92 25.20 0.16
C LEU A 406 -3.94 24.30 -0.58
N GLU A 407 -3.71 23.08 -0.11
CA GLU A 407 -2.90 22.10 -0.84
C GLU A 407 -3.66 21.55 -2.04
N GLY A 408 -4.89 21.05 -1.86
CA GLY A 408 -5.64 20.36 -2.91
C GLY A 408 -6.04 21.21 -4.13
N ASP A 409 -6.49 22.46 -3.93
CA ASP A 409 -6.96 23.31 -5.03
C ASP A 409 -5.91 24.30 -5.54
N PHE A 410 -4.97 24.70 -4.66
CA PHE A 410 -4.01 25.76 -4.92
C PHE A 410 -2.55 25.31 -4.86
N GLY A 411 -2.26 24.08 -4.43
CA GLY A 411 -0.92 23.53 -4.25
C GLY A 411 -0.07 24.24 -3.19
N ILE A 412 -0.71 24.95 -2.26
CA ILE A 412 -0.05 25.69 -1.18
C ILE A 412 -0.01 24.77 0.05
N PRO A 413 1.17 24.31 0.49
CA PRO A 413 1.32 23.31 1.55
C PRO A 413 1.15 23.98 2.93
N VAL A 414 -0.11 24.30 3.27
CA VAL A 414 -0.49 24.92 4.54
C VAL A 414 -1.62 24.10 5.10
N ASP A 415 -1.38 23.50 6.26
CA ASP A 415 -2.43 22.81 7.00
C ASP A 415 -3.46 23.85 7.48
N VAL A 416 -4.68 23.74 6.95
CA VAL A 416 -5.79 24.66 7.26
C VAL A 416 -6.33 24.49 8.69
N GLU A 417 -6.03 23.36 9.34
CA GLU A 417 -6.38 23.12 10.75
C GLU A 417 -5.34 23.74 11.70
N ASP A 418 -4.10 23.93 11.24
CA ASP A 418 -3.05 24.59 12.02
C ASP A 418 -3.18 26.13 11.96
N SER A 419 -3.81 26.67 13.01
CA SER A 419 -3.99 28.12 13.15
C SER A 419 -2.70 28.95 13.06
N ILE A 420 -1.54 28.41 13.45
CA ILE A 420 -0.26 29.15 13.37
C ILE A 420 0.16 29.24 11.90
N GLN A 421 0.13 28.11 11.18
CA GLN A 421 0.46 28.09 9.75
C GLN A 421 -0.48 28.97 8.93
N VAL A 422 -1.78 28.98 9.24
CA VAL A 422 -2.76 29.84 8.57
C VAL A 422 -2.48 31.32 8.80
N GLU A 423 -2.12 31.74 10.02
CA GLU A 423 -1.79 33.15 10.27
C GLU A 423 -0.50 33.58 9.54
N GLU A 424 0.53 32.74 9.57
CA GLU A 424 1.77 32.98 8.82
C GLU A 424 1.50 33.08 7.32
N PHE A 425 0.70 32.16 6.78
CA PHE A 425 0.25 32.19 5.39
C PHE A 425 -0.46 33.50 5.07
N LEU A 426 -1.45 33.94 5.86
CA LEU A 426 -2.20 35.17 5.57
C LEU A 426 -1.32 36.42 5.60
N VAL A 427 -0.31 36.47 6.47
CA VAL A 427 0.69 37.56 6.49
C VAL A 427 1.49 37.57 5.21
N LEU A 428 1.99 36.40 4.77
CA LEU A 428 2.77 36.27 3.53
C LEU A 428 1.91 36.53 2.30
N TYR A 429 0.67 36.03 2.27
CA TYR A 429 -0.29 36.14 1.18
C TYR A 429 -0.65 37.60 0.88
N LYS A 430 -0.79 38.43 1.92
CA LYS A 430 -1.04 39.88 1.77
C LYS A 430 0.20 40.68 1.36
N LYS A 431 1.40 40.21 1.72
CA LYS A 431 2.67 40.93 1.54
C LYS A 431 3.34 40.61 0.21
N LEU A 432 3.26 39.36 -0.24
CA LEU A 432 4.00 38.86 -1.40
C LEU A 432 3.11 38.83 -2.65
N SER A 433 3.72 39.03 -3.82
CA SER A 433 3.07 38.65 -5.07
C SER A 433 2.88 37.13 -5.13
N HIS A 434 1.92 36.63 -5.91
CA HIS A 434 1.71 35.19 -6.05
C HIS A 434 2.98 34.46 -6.50
N GLU A 435 3.76 35.03 -7.42
CA GLU A 435 5.04 34.45 -7.83
C GLU A 435 6.01 34.32 -6.64
N ASN A 436 6.15 35.37 -5.83
CA ASN A 436 7.04 35.34 -4.67
C ASN A 436 6.54 34.42 -3.56
N LEU A 437 5.22 34.26 -3.43
CA LEU A 437 4.62 33.29 -2.52
C LEU A 437 4.94 31.85 -2.94
N CYS A 438 4.79 31.51 -4.23
CA CYS A 438 5.21 30.21 -4.75
C CYS A 438 6.71 29.96 -4.50
N ARG A 439 7.55 30.98 -4.74
CA ARG A 439 8.99 30.88 -4.48
C ARG A 439 9.31 30.65 -3.01
N HIS A 440 8.54 31.27 -2.11
CA HIS A 440 8.68 31.11 -0.65
C HIS A 440 8.39 29.67 -0.25
N TYR A 441 7.24 29.11 -0.64
CA TYR A 441 6.87 27.74 -0.26
C TYR A 441 7.79 26.68 -0.89
N LEU A 442 8.18 26.83 -2.16
CA LEU A 442 9.19 25.93 -2.75
C LEU A 442 10.51 25.94 -1.98
N HIS A 443 10.95 27.10 -1.49
CA HIS A 443 12.14 27.21 -0.65
C HIS A 443 11.93 26.57 0.74
N HIS A 444 10.76 26.80 1.34
CA HIS A 444 10.38 26.19 2.61
C HIS A 444 10.41 24.66 2.52
N LEU A 445 9.82 24.09 1.46
CA LEU A 445 9.82 22.65 1.15
C LEU A 445 11.22 22.09 0.82
N GLY A 446 12.23 22.94 0.59
CA GLY A 446 13.59 22.51 0.24
C GLY A 446 13.74 22.05 -1.22
N ILE A 447 12.82 22.44 -2.09
CA ILE A 447 12.83 22.06 -3.51
C ILE A 447 13.90 22.86 -4.26
N ASN A 448 14.78 22.18 -4.99
CA ASN A 448 15.90 22.78 -5.72
C ASN A 448 15.52 23.08 -7.18
N TYR A 449 14.87 24.23 -7.42
CA TYR A 449 14.41 24.65 -8.75
C TYR A 449 15.20 25.82 -9.34
N LYS A 450 16.30 26.23 -8.69
CA LYS A 450 17.08 27.42 -9.06
C LYS A 450 18.54 27.07 -9.34
N LYS A 451 19.12 27.84 -10.26
CA LYS A 451 20.58 27.90 -10.44
C LYS A 451 21.22 28.75 -9.34
N PRO A 452 22.56 28.68 -9.17
CA PRO A 452 23.29 29.53 -8.22
C PRO A 452 23.07 31.04 -8.41
N ASP A 453 22.75 31.49 -9.62
CA ASP A 453 22.44 32.89 -9.95
C ASP A 453 20.99 33.31 -9.59
N GLY A 454 20.19 32.40 -9.05
CA GLY A 454 18.80 32.62 -8.66
C GLY A 454 17.78 32.49 -9.80
N SER A 455 18.24 32.30 -11.04
CA SER A 455 17.36 32.02 -12.19
C SER A 455 16.76 30.61 -12.10
N LEU A 456 15.67 30.36 -12.83
CA LEU A 456 15.04 29.04 -12.87
C LEU A 456 15.97 28.02 -13.53
N ASP A 457 16.14 26.87 -12.88
CA ASP A 457 16.79 25.71 -13.48
C ASP A 457 15.74 24.86 -14.20
N TYR A 458 15.55 25.12 -15.49
CA TYR A 458 14.58 24.40 -16.29
C TYR A 458 14.88 22.90 -16.43
N GLN A 459 16.13 22.48 -16.29
CA GLN A 459 16.47 21.05 -16.32
C GLN A 459 16.04 20.37 -15.02
N ALA A 460 16.31 21.00 -13.88
CA ALA A 460 15.83 20.51 -12.58
C ALA A 460 14.30 20.50 -12.52
N ILE A 461 13.66 21.58 -13.01
CA ILE A 461 12.19 21.64 -13.09
C ILE A 461 11.64 20.54 -13.98
N TYR A 462 12.24 20.31 -15.17
CA TYR A 462 11.83 19.21 -16.05
C TYR A 462 11.91 17.85 -15.35
N GLU A 463 12.99 17.57 -14.60
CA GLU A 463 13.10 16.34 -13.81
C GLU A 463 11.99 16.23 -12.75
N MET A 464 11.70 17.29 -12.00
CA MET A 464 10.67 17.26 -10.97
C MET A 464 9.27 17.08 -11.56
N LEU A 465 8.97 17.71 -12.70
CA LEU A 465 7.70 17.49 -13.40
C LEU A 465 7.56 16.04 -13.90
N GLU A 466 8.67 15.39 -14.24
CA GLU A 466 8.70 14.01 -14.73
C GLU A 466 8.49 13.00 -13.60
N PHE A 467 9.09 13.24 -12.42
CA PHE A 467 9.24 12.19 -11.39
C PHE A 467 8.63 12.51 -10.01
N ASP A 468 8.32 13.77 -9.70
CA ASP A 468 7.84 14.16 -8.38
C ASP A 468 6.30 14.21 -8.28
N ILE A 469 5.57 13.74 -9.31
CA ILE A 469 4.20 13.25 -9.16
C ILE A 469 4.26 11.75 -8.95
N VAL A 470 4.01 11.34 -7.71
CA VAL A 470 4.44 10.03 -7.20
C VAL A 470 3.25 9.12 -6.95
N ASP A 471 3.27 7.93 -7.55
CA ASP A 471 2.45 6.81 -7.10
C ASP A 471 3.15 6.07 -5.95
N ALA A 472 2.37 5.49 -5.06
CA ALA A 472 2.87 4.53 -4.08
C ALA A 472 3.58 3.34 -4.75
N LEU A 473 4.55 2.73 -4.07
CA LEU A 473 5.19 1.49 -4.56
C LEU A 473 4.14 0.39 -4.72
N SER A 474 3.33 0.20 -3.68
CA SER A 474 2.15 -0.67 -3.62
C SER A 474 1.11 -0.03 -2.69
N GLY A 475 -0.16 -0.20 -2.99
CA GLY A 475 -1.26 0.39 -2.23
C GLY A 475 -1.47 1.88 -2.51
N GLY A 476 -1.67 2.65 -1.43
CA GLY A 476 -1.83 4.11 -1.48
C GLY A 476 -3.18 4.62 -1.97
N GLY A 477 -4.21 3.76 -1.97
CA GLY A 477 -5.60 4.16 -2.27
C GLY A 477 -5.86 4.72 -3.67
N GLY A 478 -4.90 4.58 -4.59
CA GLY A 478 -4.98 5.21 -5.92
C GLY A 478 -4.74 6.72 -5.93
N GLY A 479 -4.26 7.30 -4.82
CA GLY A 479 -3.85 8.71 -4.74
C GLY A 479 -2.43 8.95 -5.27
N HIS A 480 -2.09 10.23 -5.41
CA HIS A 480 -0.76 10.69 -5.82
C HIS A 480 -0.18 11.63 -4.77
N ARG A 481 1.14 11.58 -4.57
CA ARG A 481 1.86 12.60 -3.82
C ARG A 481 2.56 13.54 -4.80
N GLU A 482 2.15 14.81 -4.82
CA GLU A 482 2.65 15.82 -5.77
C GLU A 482 3.02 17.16 -5.12
N THR A 483 3.27 17.15 -3.79
CA THR A 483 3.59 18.34 -3.00
C THR A 483 4.71 19.16 -3.65
N GLY A 484 4.40 20.41 -3.99
CA GLY A 484 5.32 21.36 -4.62
C GLY A 484 5.38 21.31 -6.16
N VAL A 485 4.90 20.25 -6.82
CA VAL A 485 4.89 20.16 -8.30
C VAL A 485 4.00 21.26 -8.90
N TYR A 486 2.81 21.45 -8.35
CA TYR A 486 1.92 22.51 -8.83
C TYR A 486 2.51 23.92 -8.64
N LEU A 487 3.26 24.15 -7.56
CA LEU A 487 3.98 25.43 -7.37
C LEU A 487 5.04 25.66 -8.44
N LEU A 488 5.75 24.62 -8.88
CA LEU A 488 6.69 24.72 -10.01
C LEU A 488 5.95 25.09 -11.30
N ILE A 489 4.81 24.46 -11.56
CA ILE A 489 3.92 24.78 -12.68
C ILE A 489 3.51 26.26 -12.62
N LYS A 490 3.07 26.77 -11.46
CA LYS A 490 2.71 28.19 -11.29
C LYS A 490 3.87 29.12 -11.60
N LEU A 491 5.10 28.79 -11.20
CA LEU A 491 6.28 29.59 -11.56
C LEU A 491 6.51 29.65 -13.08
N LEU A 492 6.33 28.53 -13.78
CA LEU A 492 6.40 28.50 -15.24
C LEU A 492 5.29 29.35 -15.86
N GLU A 493 4.06 29.26 -15.34
CA GLU A 493 2.94 30.07 -15.80
C GLU A 493 3.20 31.58 -15.67
N PHE A 494 3.75 32.02 -14.52
CA PHE A 494 4.15 33.41 -14.34
C PHE A 494 5.30 33.82 -15.27
N LYS A 495 6.32 32.96 -15.40
CA LYS A 495 7.50 33.23 -16.23
C LYS A 495 7.15 33.41 -17.70
N PHE A 496 6.28 32.57 -18.24
CA PHE A 496 5.90 32.55 -19.65
C PHE A 496 4.55 33.23 -19.94
N LYS A 497 3.87 33.72 -18.90
CA LYS A 497 2.58 34.42 -18.98
C LYS A 497 1.51 33.60 -19.71
N THR A 498 1.46 32.30 -19.44
CA THR A 498 0.49 31.37 -20.05
C THR A 498 0.21 30.22 -19.12
N THR A 499 -1.03 29.72 -19.10
CA THR A 499 -1.41 28.48 -18.41
C THR A 499 -1.43 27.27 -19.34
N LEU A 500 -0.95 27.43 -20.57
CA LEU A 500 -1.09 26.43 -21.65
C LEU A 500 -2.55 26.02 -21.92
N GLY A 501 -3.51 26.87 -21.55
CA GLY A 501 -4.95 26.64 -21.71
C GLY A 501 -5.64 25.97 -20.52
N PHE A 502 -4.93 25.71 -19.42
CA PHE A 502 -5.52 25.23 -18.18
C PHE A 502 -6.13 26.38 -17.34
N PRO A 503 -7.09 26.08 -16.45
CA PRO A 503 -7.58 27.03 -15.44
C PRO A 503 -6.49 27.53 -14.49
N LYS A 504 -6.73 28.67 -13.85
CA LYS A 504 -5.75 29.32 -12.97
C LYS A 504 -5.47 28.55 -11.69
N LYS A 505 -6.43 27.79 -11.17
CA LYS A 505 -6.29 26.91 -10.00
C LYS A 505 -6.31 25.44 -10.40
N LEU A 506 -5.81 24.56 -9.54
CA LEU A 506 -5.63 23.14 -9.84
C LEU A 506 -6.98 22.40 -9.88
N CYS A 507 -7.81 22.62 -8.86
CA CYS A 507 -9.02 21.84 -8.63
C CYS A 507 -10.24 22.65 -8.18
N ASN A 508 -11.41 22.09 -8.48
CA ASN A 508 -12.75 22.46 -8.00
C ASN A 508 -13.52 21.22 -7.55
N GLY A 509 -12.82 20.15 -7.16
CA GLY A 509 -13.40 18.82 -6.94
C GLY A 509 -14.00 18.61 -5.56
N GLU A 510 -14.10 19.66 -4.73
CA GLU A 510 -14.73 19.62 -3.41
C GLU A 510 -14.05 18.62 -2.44
N GLY A 511 -12.78 18.31 -2.67
CA GLY A 511 -12.05 17.26 -1.97
C GLY A 511 -12.47 15.82 -2.32
N ILE A 512 -13.45 15.65 -3.23
CA ILE A 512 -14.00 14.35 -3.63
C ILE A 512 -13.32 13.82 -4.89
N TYR A 513 -13.13 14.69 -5.89
CA TYR A 513 -12.43 14.33 -7.12
C TYR A 513 -10.97 14.77 -7.03
N GLY A 514 -10.06 13.79 -7.01
CA GLY A 514 -8.62 14.05 -7.08
C GLY A 514 -8.26 14.72 -8.41
N CYS A 515 -8.02 16.03 -8.38
CA CYS A 515 -7.35 16.70 -9.48
C CYS A 515 -5.85 16.47 -9.32
N SER A 516 -5.22 15.93 -10.35
CA SER A 516 -3.77 15.76 -10.40
C SER A 516 -3.12 16.83 -11.28
N SER A 517 -1.88 17.20 -10.98
CA SER A 517 -1.06 18.05 -11.86
C SER A 517 -0.55 17.32 -13.10
N ASP A 518 -0.81 16.03 -13.30
CA ASP A 518 -0.26 15.20 -14.38
C ASP A 518 -0.37 15.81 -15.77
N ASP A 519 -1.59 16.18 -16.17
CA ASP A 519 -1.85 16.76 -17.49
C ASP A 519 -1.09 18.07 -17.67
N ARG A 520 -1.03 18.88 -16.61
CA ARG A 520 -0.33 20.17 -16.63
C ARG A 520 1.18 19.97 -16.69
N ALA A 521 1.71 19.03 -15.90
CA ALA A 521 3.12 18.68 -15.88
C ALA A 521 3.58 18.18 -17.26
N ARG A 522 2.81 17.30 -17.91
CA ARG A 522 3.09 16.82 -19.28
C ARG A 522 3.13 17.94 -20.30
N GLU A 523 2.16 18.85 -20.28
CA GLU A 523 2.15 19.99 -21.20
C GLU A 523 3.34 20.93 -20.96
N TRP A 524 3.72 21.13 -19.70
CA TRP A 524 4.91 21.92 -19.35
C TRP A 524 6.21 21.24 -19.75
N ILE A 525 6.35 19.93 -19.55
CA ILE A 525 7.47 19.13 -20.07
C ILE A 525 7.59 19.33 -21.58
N ASN A 526 6.50 19.13 -22.33
CA ASN A 526 6.47 19.32 -23.78
C ASN A 526 6.85 20.74 -24.19
N TYR A 527 6.37 21.75 -23.44
CA TYR A 527 6.73 23.15 -23.67
C TYR A 527 8.23 23.39 -23.47
N LEU A 528 8.81 22.92 -22.36
CA LEU A 528 10.23 23.08 -22.05
C LEU A 528 11.12 22.42 -23.10
N LEU A 529 10.77 21.22 -23.55
CA LEU A 529 11.49 20.50 -24.60
C LEU A 529 11.37 21.20 -25.96
N THR A 530 10.17 21.61 -26.36
CA THR A 530 9.92 22.31 -27.64
C THR A 530 10.65 23.66 -27.70
N LYS A 531 10.71 24.38 -26.58
CA LYS A 531 11.45 25.64 -26.45
C LYS A 531 12.96 25.45 -26.25
N LYS A 532 13.45 24.20 -26.18
CA LYS A 532 14.85 23.85 -25.93
C LYS A 532 15.39 24.45 -24.62
N LEU A 533 14.52 24.60 -23.63
CA LEU A 533 14.87 25.08 -22.29
C LEU A 533 15.38 23.95 -21.39
N ALA A 534 14.91 22.72 -21.65
CA ALA A 534 15.38 21.48 -21.06
C ALA A 534 15.74 20.48 -22.16
N LYS A 535 16.49 19.44 -21.80
CA LYS A 535 16.81 18.31 -22.68
C LYS A 535 16.13 17.04 -22.14
N PRO A 536 15.63 16.16 -23.02
CA PRO A 536 15.08 14.90 -22.60
C PRO A 536 16.19 14.04 -21.99
N PHE A 537 15.83 13.15 -21.06
CA PHE A 537 16.78 12.17 -20.54
C PHE A 537 17.19 11.21 -21.67
N THR A 538 18.45 11.27 -22.10
CA THR A 538 18.97 10.40 -23.17
C THR A 538 19.39 9.06 -22.58
N GLY A 539 18.80 7.97 -23.07
CA GLY A 539 19.17 6.61 -22.64
C GLY A 539 18.71 6.26 -21.22
N MET A 540 17.76 7.02 -20.67
CA MET A 540 17.08 6.69 -19.41
C MET A 540 15.58 6.51 -19.71
N PRO A 541 14.93 5.55 -19.06
CA PRO A 541 13.49 5.42 -19.15
C PRO A 541 12.80 6.57 -18.42
N LEU A 542 11.62 6.92 -18.91
CA LEU A 542 10.73 7.88 -18.28
C LEU A 542 10.21 7.36 -16.94
N SER A 543 9.57 8.25 -16.19
CA SER A 543 8.84 7.91 -14.97
C SER A 543 7.80 6.82 -15.24
N ILE A 544 7.56 5.95 -14.26
CA ILE A 544 6.47 4.95 -14.31
C ILE A 544 5.26 5.39 -13.49
N SER A 545 5.44 6.39 -12.60
CA SER A 545 4.39 7.19 -11.96
C SER A 545 3.82 8.24 -12.92
N PRO A 546 2.56 8.64 -12.74
CA PRO A 546 1.38 8.32 -13.57
C PRO A 546 1.38 8.90 -15.01
N LEU A 547 2.49 9.42 -15.50
CA LEU A 547 2.66 9.90 -16.86
C LEU A 547 2.76 8.72 -17.83
N GLY A 548 1.61 8.09 -18.10
CA GLY A 548 1.43 7.01 -19.07
C GLY A 548 0.43 5.99 -18.57
N ARG A 549 -0.80 6.01 -19.09
CA ARG A 549 -1.76 4.91 -18.92
C ARG A 549 -1.28 3.71 -19.71
#